data_AF-A0A6B3I074-F1
#
_entry.id   AF-A0A6B3I074-F1
#
_cell.length_a   1.000
_cell.length_b   1.000
_cell.length_c   1.000
_cell.angle_alpha   90.00
_cell.angle_beta   90.00
_cell.angle_gamma   90.00
#
_symmetry.space_group_name_H-M   'P 1'
#
loop_
_entity.id
_entity.type
_entity.pdbx_description
1 polymer ?
#
loop_
_entity_poly.entity_id
_entity_poly.type
_entity_poly.pdbx_seq_one_letter_code
_entity_poly.pdbx_strand_id
1 'polypeptide(L)'
;NLAQKIADLVKDGKVGGIADVRDETSSRTGQRLVVVLKRDAVAKVVLNNLYKHTDLQSNFGANMLALVDGVPRTLSIDAFIRHWVTHQI
;
A
#
# COMPACT_ATOMS: atom_id res chain seq x y z
N ASN A 1 -11.30 -4.38 3.46
CA ASN A 1 -11.46 -4.15 2.01
C ASN A 1 -11.23 -2.65 1.76
N LEU A 2 -10.30 -2.28 0.87
CA LEU A 2 -9.95 -0.88 0.57
C LEU A 2 -11.17 -0.07 0.09
N ALA A 3 -12.04 -0.67 -0.74
CA ALA A 3 -13.25 -0.02 -1.24
C ALA A 3 -14.18 0.39 -0.10
N GLN A 4 -14.40 -0.51 0.87
CA GLN A 4 -15.22 -0.24 2.05
C GLN A 4 -14.63 0.88 2.91
N LYS A 5 -13.30 0.86 3.15
CA LYS A 5 -12.62 1.91 3.92
C LYS A 5 -12.79 3.28 3.25
N ILE A 6 -12.73 3.35 1.91
CA ILE A 6 -13.00 4.59 1.18
C ILE A 6 -14.45 5.02 1.34
N ALA A 7 -15.42 4.10 1.20
CA ALA A 7 -16.83 4.40 1.38
C ALA A 7 -17.12 4.96 2.79
N ASP A 8 -16.52 4.37 3.82
CA ASP A 8 -16.64 4.83 5.21
C ASP A 8 -16.04 6.22 5.40
N LEU A 9 -14.86 6.50 4.83
CA LEU A 9 -14.22 7.82 4.89
C LEU A 9 -15.03 8.92 4.18
N VAL A 10 -15.73 8.57 3.10
CA VAL A 10 -16.65 9.49 2.40
C VAL A 10 -17.89 9.74 3.24
N LYS A 11 -18.46 8.70 3.84
CA LYS A 11 -19.62 8.80 4.74
C LYS A 11 -19.32 9.64 5.99
N ASP A 12 -18.12 9.48 6.55
CA ASP A 12 -17.63 10.24 7.70
C ASP A 12 -17.19 11.67 7.36
N GLY A 13 -17.21 12.06 6.08
CA GLY A 13 -16.79 13.38 5.61
C GLY A 13 -15.28 13.63 5.67
N LYS A 14 -14.47 12.61 5.96
CA LYS A 14 -13.00 12.72 6.02
C LYS A 14 -12.37 12.86 4.64
N VAL A 15 -12.98 12.27 3.62
CA VAL A 15 -12.57 12.40 2.21
C VAL A 15 -13.73 12.94 1.39
N GLY A 16 -13.58 14.15 0.86
CA GLY A 16 -14.55 14.79 -0.02
C GLY A 16 -14.26 14.55 -1.51
N GLY A 17 -15.18 14.98 -2.36
CA GLY A 17 -15.00 14.98 -3.83
C GLY A 17 -15.18 13.62 -4.52
N ILE A 18 -15.55 12.57 -3.78
CA ILE A 18 -15.91 11.26 -4.32
C ILE A 18 -17.43 11.19 -4.45
N ALA A 19 -17.90 10.74 -5.61
CA ALA A 19 -19.30 10.52 -5.93
C ALA A 19 -19.69 9.05 -5.75
N ASP A 20 -18.79 8.12 -6.12
CA ASP A 20 -19.06 6.68 -6.10
C ASP A 20 -17.74 5.88 -6.06
N VAL A 21 -17.79 4.64 -5.56
CA VAL A 21 -16.66 3.71 -5.51
C VAL A 21 -17.13 2.34 -5.98
N ARG A 22 -16.50 1.79 -7.02
CA ARG A 22 -16.89 0.52 -7.65
C ARG A 22 -15.71 -0.44 -7.71
N ASP A 23 -15.93 -1.66 -7.24
CA ASP A 23 -14.98 -2.75 -7.42
C ASP A 23 -15.33 -3.52 -8.71
N GLU A 24 -14.52 -3.31 -9.75
CA GLU A 24 -14.64 -3.96 -11.07
C GLU A 24 -13.61 -5.11 -11.20
N THR A 25 -13.14 -5.66 -10.09
CA THR A 25 -12.15 -6.75 -10.07
C THR A 25 -12.71 -8.01 -10.72
N SER A 26 -11.94 -8.62 -11.64
CA SER A 26 -12.29 -9.90 -12.26
C SER A 26 -11.05 -10.77 -12.46
N SER A 27 -11.25 -12.08 -12.65
CA SER A 27 -10.17 -13.01 -12.98
C SER A 27 -9.46 -12.67 -14.30
N ARG A 28 -10.15 -12.02 -15.25
CA ARG A 28 -9.59 -11.66 -16.56
C ARG A 28 -8.85 -10.32 -16.54
N THR A 29 -9.30 -9.37 -15.71
CA THR A 29 -8.77 -7.99 -15.68
C THR A 29 -7.86 -7.71 -14.50
N GLY A 30 -7.80 -8.61 -13.52
CA GLY A 30 -7.13 -8.38 -12.24
C GLY A 30 -7.90 -7.41 -11.35
N GLN A 31 -7.20 -6.89 -10.33
CA GLN A 31 -7.76 -5.95 -9.37
C GLN A 31 -8.02 -4.59 -10.02
N ARG A 32 -9.27 -4.11 -9.92
CA ARG A 32 -9.68 -2.84 -10.52
C ARG A 32 -10.68 -2.11 -9.63
N LEU A 33 -10.22 -1.06 -8.96
CA LEU A 33 -11.06 -0.19 -8.14
C LEU A 33 -11.27 1.14 -8.87
N VAL A 34 -12.52 1.48 -9.16
CA VAL A 34 -12.90 2.71 -9.84
C VAL A 34 -13.48 3.70 -8.83
N VAL A 35 -12.88 4.88 -8.73
CA VAL A 35 -13.35 5.99 -7.89
C VAL A 35 -13.90 7.08 -8.79
N VAL A 36 -15.22 7.29 -8.74
CA VAL A 36 -15.89 8.34 -9.51
C VAL A 36 -15.84 9.63 -8.70
N LEU A 37 -15.39 10.71 -9.32
CA LEU A 37 -15.26 12.02 -8.69
C LEU A 37 -16.50 12.88 -8.93
N LYS A 38 -16.75 13.83 -8.01
CA LYS A 38 -17.71 14.91 -8.22
C LYS A 38 -17.18 15.87 -9.30
N ARG A 39 -18.09 16.57 -9.99
CA ARG A 39 -17.77 17.43 -11.15
C ARG A 39 -16.78 18.56 -10.83
N ASP A 40 -16.81 19.05 -9.59
CA ASP A 40 -16.00 20.13 -9.04
C ASP A 40 -14.74 19.62 -8.30
N ALA A 41 -14.56 18.30 -8.18
CA ALA A 41 -13.45 17.74 -7.43
C ALA A 41 -12.15 17.74 -8.25
N VAL A 42 -11.07 18.20 -7.61
CA VAL A 42 -9.72 18.13 -8.18
C VAL A 42 -9.15 16.74 -7.91
N ALA A 43 -8.98 15.93 -8.96
CA ALA A 43 -8.53 14.53 -8.86
C ALA A 43 -7.26 14.34 -8.03
N LYS A 44 -6.26 15.22 -8.21
CA LYS A 44 -4.99 15.15 -7.47
C LYS A 44 -5.17 15.39 -5.96
N VAL A 45 -6.11 16.25 -5.57
CA VAL A 45 -6.41 16.50 -4.15
C VAL A 45 -7.09 15.29 -3.52
N VAL A 46 -8.04 14.68 -4.23
CA VAL A 46 -8.71 13.46 -3.77
C VAL A 46 -7.71 12.31 -3.64
N LEU A 47 -6.82 12.11 -4.63
CA LEU A 47 -5.78 11.09 -4.59
C LEU A 47 -4.84 11.25 -3.38
N ASN A 48 -4.37 12.48 -3.11
CA ASN A 48 -3.51 12.75 -1.96
C ASN A 48 -4.22 12.45 -0.62
N ASN A 49 -5.52 12.78 -0.52
CA ASN A 49 -6.31 12.44 0.66
C ASN A 49 -6.48 10.92 0.81
N LEU A 50 -6.68 10.20 -0.30
CA LEU A 50 -6.74 8.73 -0.27
C LEU A 50 -5.41 8.13 0.22
N TYR A 51 -4.26 8.61 -0.27
CA TYR A 51 -2.95 8.18 0.25
C TYR A 51 -2.77 8.45 1.74
N LYS A 52 -3.31 9.55 2.24
CA LYS A 52 -3.18 9.93 3.66
C LYS A 52 -4.09 9.11 4.59
N HIS A 53 -5.28 8.75 4.12
CA HIS A 53 -6.34 8.19 4.97
C HIS A 53 -6.63 6.71 4.71
N THR A 54 -6.02 6.10 3.69
CA THR A 54 -6.22 4.70 3.33
C THR A 54 -4.89 4.00 3.12
N ASP A 55 -4.94 2.67 3.07
CA ASP A 55 -3.75 1.84 2.81
C ASP A 55 -3.38 1.81 1.32
N LEU A 56 -3.98 2.68 0.49
CA LEU A 56 -3.58 2.90 -0.90
C LEU A 56 -2.11 3.34 -1.00
N GLN A 57 -1.63 4.06 0.02
CA GLN A 57 -0.21 4.26 0.26
C GLN A 57 0.10 3.81 1.68
N SER A 58 1.04 2.88 1.82
CA SER A 58 1.54 2.44 3.11
C SER A 58 3.06 2.31 3.06
N ASN A 59 3.70 2.52 4.21
CA ASN A 59 5.13 2.35 4.33
C ASN A 59 5.44 0.93 4.79
N PHE A 60 6.33 0.24 4.09
CA PHE A 60 6.92 -1.00 4.56
C PHE A 60 8.16 -0.66 5.39
N GLY A 61 8.04 -0.73 6.72
CA GLY A 61 9.15 -0.55 7.64
C GLY A 61 10.09 -1.75 7.61
N ALA A 62 10.97 -1.83 6.61
CA ALA A 62 11.90 -2.93 6.46
C ALA A 62 12.89 -2.99 7.65
N ASN A 63 12.83 -4.07 8.43
CA ASN A 63 13.84 -4.40 9.42
C ASN A 63 14.57 -5.67 8.99
N MET A 64 15.77 -5.49 8.46
CA MET A 64 16.59 -6.53 7.86
C MET A 64 17.37 -7.29 8.95
N LEU A 65 16.65 -8.01 9.82
CA LEU A 65 17.19 -8.75 10.97
C LEU A 65 17.28 -10.24 10.65
N ALA A 66 18.44 -10.86 10.88
CA ALA A 66 18.66 -12.29 10.70
C ALA A 66 19.67 -12.86 11.71
N LEU A 67 19.76 -14.18 11.81
CA LEU A 67 20.82 -14.85 12.59
C LEU A 67 22.08 -14.98 11.73
N VAL A 68 23.22 -14.58 12.29
CA VAL A 68 24.55 -14.85 11.75
C VAL A 68 25.32 -15.58 12.84
N ASP A 69 25.70 -16.83 12.58
CA ASP A 69 26.38 -17.70 13.54
C ASP A 69 25.64 -17.81 14.89
N GLY A 70 24.31 -17.90 14.82
CA GLY A 70 23.43 -18.01 16.00
C GLY A 70 23.17 -16.69 16.74
N VAL A 71 23.76 -15.58 16.30
CA VAL A 71 23.57 -14.25 16.92
C VAL A 71 22.66 -13.36 16.05
N PRO A 72 21.63 -12.71 16.61
CA PRO A 72 20.78 -11.78 15.86
C PRO A 72 21.58 -10.55 15.43
N ARG A 73 21.53 -10.24 14.13
CA ARG A 73 22.18 -9.06 13.55
C ARG A 73 21.26 -8.38 12.55
N THR A 74 21.21 -7.06 12.60
CA THR A 74 20.64 -6.24 11.53
C THR A 74 21.69 -6.12 10.44
N LEU A 75 21.34 -6.50 9.22
CA LEU A 75 22.26 -6.59 8.10
C LEU A 75 21.86 -5.61 6.99
N SER A 76 22.87 -5.07 6.32
CA SER A 76 22.70 -4.42 5.02
C SER A 76 22.39 -5.46 3.93
N ILE A 77 21.92 -5.00 2.77
CA ILE A 77 21.63 -5.88 1.62
C ILE A 77 22.89 -6.64 1.17
N ASP A 78 24.06 -5.99 1.14
CA ASP A 78 25.30 -6.67 0.73
C ASP A 78 25.72 -7.76 1.72
N ALA A 79 25.52 -7.55 3.02
CA ALA A 79 25.79 -8.58 4.03
C ALA A 79 24.86 -9.79 3.88
N PHE A 80 23.57 -9.57 3.58
CA PHE A 80 22.64 -10.65 3.23
C PHE A 80 23.15 -11.47 2.05
N ILE A 81 23.57 -10.80 0.97
CA ILE A 81 24.09 -11.47 -0.23
C ILE A 81 25.37 -12.25 0.09
N ARG A 82 26.31 -11.65 0.84
CA ARG A 82 27.57 -12.31 1.23
C ARG A 82 27.33 -13.57 2.06
N HIS A 83 26.51 -13.48 3.11
CA HIS A 83 26.19 -14.64 3.94
C HIS A 83 25.48 -15.74 3.15
N TRP A 84 24.59 -15.36 2.22
CA TRP A 84 23.96 -16.33 1.32
C TRP A 84 24.98 -17.02 0.42
N VAL A 85 25.88 -16.26 -0.24
CA VAL A 85 26.93 -16.84 -1.10
C VAL A 85 27.87 -17.76 -0.30
N THR A 86 28.31 -17.33 0.89
CA THR A 86 29.15 -18.17 1.78
C THR A 86 28.45 -19.46 2.18
N HIS A 87 27.13 -19.46 2.34
CA HIS A 87 26.38 -20.68 2.65
C HIS A 87 26.29 -21.65 1.46
N GLN A 88 26.39 -21.17 0.21
CA GLN A 88 26.30 -22.01 -0.99
C GLN A 88 27.61 -22.71 -1.36
N ILE A 89 28.76 -22.21 -0.87
CA ILE A 89 30.10 -22.77 -1.11
C ILE A 89 30.44 -23.77 -0.01
#